data_AF-R2V6R1-F1
#
_entry.id   AF-R2V6R1-F1
#
_cell.length_a   1.000
_cell.length_b   1.000
_cell.length_c   1.000
_cell.angle_alpha   90.00
_cell.angle_beta   90.00
_cell.angle_gamma   90.00
#
_symmetry.space_group_name_H-M   'P 1'
#
loop_
_entity.id
_entity.type
_entity.pdbx_description
1 polymer ?
#
loop_
_entity_poly.entity_id
_entity_poly.type
_entity_poly.pdbx_seq_one_letter_code
_entity_poly.pdbx_strand_id
1 'polypeptide(L)'
;MTEKIALAETIKLPQLSMPKDEAIKYFGFEGHESTFQRLLAEFKVHPDFKSGYRAPTYKIVLININLFDQFLDWKDKNKFK
;
A
#
# COMPACT_ATOMS: atom_id res chain seq x y z
N MET A 1 -24.79 11.76 43.26
CA MET A 1 -23.65 12.10 42.39
C MET A 1 -23.68 11.13 41.24
N THR A 2 -23.99 11.59 40.03
CA THR A 2 -24.18 10.72 38.86
C THR A 2 -22.94 10.85 37.99
N GLU A 3 -22.12 9.81 37.95
CA GLU A 3 -20.92 9.77 37.10
C GLU A 3 -21.35 9.74 35.62
N LYS A 4 -20.86 10.71 34.84
CA LYS A 4 -20.99 10.71 33.39
C LYS A 4 -19.86 9.87 32.82
N ILE A 5 -20.17 8.67 32.34
CA ILE A 5 -19.22 7.84 31.59
C ILE A 5 -19.17 8.37 30.16
N ALA A 6 -18.03 8.93 29.76
CA ALA A 6 -17.79 9.32 28.37
C ALA A 6 -17.57 8.04 27.53
N LEU A 7 -18.46 7.77 26.57
CA LEU A 7 -18.25 6.71 25.58
C LEU A 7 -17.18 7.19 24.58
N ALA A 8 -16.06 6.48 24.51
CA ALA A 8 -15.06 6.71 23.47
C ALA A 8 -15.54 6.14 22.14
N GLU A 9 -15.80 6.99 21.15
CA GLU A 9 -16.06 6.56 19.78
C GLU A 9 -14.75 6.11 19.13
N THR A 10 -14.67 4.83 18.76
CA THR A 10 -13.50 4.28 18.06
C THR A 10 -13.67 4.49 16.55
N ILE A 11 -12.91 5.41 15.98
CA ILE A 11 -12.81 5.59 14.53
C ILE A 11 -11.85 4.52 14.01
N LYS A 12 -12.37 3.48 13.33
CA LYS A 12 -11.51 2.53 12.62
C LYS A 12 -10.86 3.25 11.44
N LEU A 13 -9.61 3.70 11.63
CA LEU A 13 -8.80 4.18 10.53
C LEU A 13 -8.54 2.98 9.60
N PRO A 14 -8.89 3.06 8.30
CA PRO A 14 -8.55 2.00 7.37
C PRO A 14 -7.03 1.82 7.38
N GLN A 15 -6.59 0.57 7.53
CA GLN A 15 -5.18 0.20 7.45
C GLN A 15 -4.61 0.74 6.13
N LEU A 16 -3.87 1.85 6.18
CA LEU A 16 -3.39 2.55 4.98
C LEU A 16 -2.20 1.85 4.32
N SER A 17 -1.54 0.93 5.01
CA SER A 17 -0.36 0.24 4.51
C SER A 17 -0.28 -1.20 5.00
N MET A 18 0.22 -2.08 4.14
CA MET A 18 0.41 -3.50 4.43
C MET A 18 1.82 -3.97 4.06
N PRO A 19 2.36 -5.02 4.71
CA PRO A 19 3.60 -5.65 4.29
C PRO A 19 3.57 -6.11 2.83
N LYS A 20 4.73 -6.10 2.18
CA LYS A 20 4.90 -6.57 0.80
C LYS A 20 4.26 -7.95 0.54
N ASP A 21 4.45 -8.89 1.46
CA ASP A 21 3.95 -10.27 1.27
C ASP A 21 2.42 -10.33 1.35
N GLU A 22 1.80 -9.46 2.15
CA GLU A 22 0.34 -9.29 2.16
C GLU A 22 -0.14 -8.56 0.91
N ALA A 23 0.62 -7.58 0.42
CA ALA A 23 0.29 -6.85 -0.82
C ALA A 23 0.29 -7.77 -2.05
N ILE A 24 1.22 -8.73 -2.13
CA ILE A 24 1.23 -9.74 -3.20
C ILE A 24 -0.11 -10.47 -3.25
N LYS A 25 -0.64 -10.89 -2.10
CA LYS A 25 -1.93 -11.59 -2.01
C LYS A 25 -3.10 -10.66 -2.32
N TYR A 26 -3.10 -9.49 -1.68
CA TYR A 26 -4.19 -8.52 -1.80
C TYR A 26 -4.42 -8.06 -3.24
N PHE A 27 -3.36 -7.80 -3.99
CA PHE A 27 -3.43 -7.36 -5.39
C PHE A 27 -3.46 -8.54 -6.39
N GLY A 28 -3.59 -9.79 -5.93
CA GLY A 28 -3.74 -10.96 -6.82
C GLY A 28 -2.48 -11.35 -7.59
N PHE A 29 -1.29 -11.10 -7.04
CA PHE A 29 0.00 -11.45 -7.65
C PHE A 29 0.60 -12.77 -7.12
N GLU A 30 -0.18 -13.60 -6.42
CA GLU A 30 0.26 -14.95 -6.02
C GLU A 30 0.63 -15.79 -7.26
N GLY A 31 1.85 -16.34 -7.27
CA GLY A 31 2.42 -17.03 -8.44
C GLY A 31 3.00 -16.11 -9.52
N HIS A 32 2.95 -14.79 -9.32
CA HIS A 32 3.46 -13.76 -10.22
C HIS A 32 4.37 -12.74 -9.51
N GLU A 33 5.11 -13.21 -8.50
CA GLU A 33 5.92 -12.39 -7.60
C GLU A 33 7.00 -11.60 -8.35
N SER A 34 7.56 -12.15 -9.43
CA SER A 34 8.53 -11.46 -10.29
C SER A 34 7.93 -10.22 -10.94
N THR A 35 6.68 -10.30 -11.39
CA THR A 35 5.93 -9.16 -11.96
C THR A 35 5.67 -8.12 -10.89
N PHE A 36 5.23 -8.55 -9.70
CA PHE A 36 5.03 -7.65 -8.58
C PHE A 36 6.33 -6.93 -8.17
N GLN A 37 7.46 -7.64 -8.11
CA GLN A 37 8.76 -7.04 -7.79
C GLN A 37 9.19 -5.99 -8.81
N ARG A 38 8.94 -6.23 -10.11
CA ARG A 38 9.21 -5.24 -11.16
C ARG A 38 8.35 -3.99 -10.98
N LEU A 39 7.03 -4.17 -10.80
CA LEU A 39 6.09 -3.08 -10.54
C LEU A 39 6.48 -2.30 -9.27
N LEU A 40 6.92 -3.01 -8.24
CA LEU A 40 7.35 -2.41 -6.99
C LEU A 40 8.63 -1.57 -7.14
N ALA A 41 9.58 -2.03 -7.95
CA ALA A 41 10.80 -1.27 -8.25
C ALA A 41 10.48 0.04 -8.99
N GLU A 42 9.54 0.00 -9.94
CA GLU A 42 9.03 1.17 -10.64
C GLU A 42 8.27 2.11 -9.70
N PHE A 43 7.36 1.58 -8.89
CA PHE A 43 6.59 2.32 -7.88
C PHE A 43 7.49 3.08 -6.89
N LYS A 44 8.56 2.43 -6.43
CA LYS A 44 9.54 3.00 -5.48
C LYS A 44 10.21 4.28 -6.01
N VAL A 45 10.43 4.39 -7.32
CA VAL A 45 11.14 5.52 -7.93
C VAL A 45 10.22 6.51 -8.63
N HIS A 46 8.94 6.18 -8.81
CA HIS A 46 7.98 7.03 -9.49
C HIS A 46 7.74 8.34 -8.72
N PRO A 47 7.86 9.53 -9.35
CA PRO A 47 7.79 10.82 -8.67
C PRO A 47 6.49 11.02 -7.88
N ASP A 48 5.37 10.60 -8.45
CA ASP A 48 4.03 10.82 -7.87
C ASP A 48 3.62 9.76 -6.85
N PHE A 49 4.23 8.56 -6.88
CA PHE A 49 3.74 7.41 -6.11
C PHE A 49 4.75 6.86 -5.09
N LYS A 50 6.03 7.27 -5.17
CA LYS A 50 7.10 6.79 -4.28
C LYS A 50 6.81 6.95 -2.78
N SER A 51 5.97 7.91 -2.40
CA SER A 51 5.57 8.14 -1.00
C SER A 51 4.77 6.96 -0.42
N GLY A 52 4.18 6.13 -1.27
CA GLY A 52 3.50 4.92 -0.88
C GLY A 52 4.43 3.74 -0.60
N TYR A 53 5.71 3.82 -0.95
CA TYR A 53 6.72 2.83 -0.64
C TYR A 53 7.46 3.21 0.65
N ARG A 54 7.33 2.40 1.70
CA ARG A 54 8.05 2.63 2.97
C ARG A 54 8.89 1.42 3.35
N ALA A 55 10.20 1.62 3.48
CA ALA A 55 11.13 0.64 4.04
C ALA A 55 11.67 1.16 5.38
N PRO A 56 10.88 1.11 6.47
CA PRO A 56 11.28 1.64 7.78
C PRO A 56 12.48 0.89 8.37
N THR A 57 12.68 -0.35 7.95
CA THR A 57 13.87 -1.13 8.25
C THR A 57 14.35 -1.81 6.96
N TYR A 58 15.59 -2.31 6.95
CA TYR A 58 16.13 -3.03 5.80
C TYR A 58 15.37 -4.32 5.44
N LYS A 59 14.58 -4.88 6.37
CA LYS A 59 13.94 -6.20 6.21
C LYS A 59 12.45 -6.15 5.89
N ILE A 60 11.79 -5.02 6.17
CA ILE A 60 10.33 -4.90 6.05
C ILE A 60 9.99 -3.76 5.09
N VAL A 61 9.18 -4.07 4.09
CA VAL A 61 8.62 -3.11 3.14
C VAL A 61 7.13 -3.04 3.37
N LEU A 62 6.63 -1.81 3.57
CA LEU A 62 5.23 -1.47 3.69
C LEU A 62 4.77 -0.76 2.42
N ILE A 63 3.66 -1.22 1.88
CA ILE A 63 3.01 -0.70 0.67
C ILE A 63 1.76 0.07 1.10
N ASN A 64 1.64 1.33 0.72
CA ASN A 64 0.38 2.05 0.82
C ASN A 64 -0.59 1.53 -0.25
N ILE A 65 -1.74 1.01 0.19
CA ILE A 65 -2.69 0.30 -0.66
C ILE A 65 -3.24 1.24 -1.75
N ASN A 66 -3.72 2.41 -1.35
CA ASN A 66 -4.37 3.36 -2.26
C ASN A 66 -3.38 3.93 -3.30
N LEU A 67 -2.15 4.24 -2.87
CA LEU A 67 -1.14 4.77 -3.79
C LEU A 67 -0.64 3.70 -4.76
N PHE A 68 -0.52 2.46 -4.31
CA PHE A 68 -0.13 1.36 -5.20
C PHE A 68 -1.23 1.08 -6.23
N ASP A 69 -2.51 1.09 -5.83
CA ASP A 69 -3.64 0.95 -6.74
C ASP A 69 -3.68 2.06 -7.80
N GLN A 70 -3.53 3.33 -7.37
CA GLN A 70 -3.42 4.46 -8.30
C GLN A 70 -2.22 4.36 -9.25
N PHE A 71 -1.10 3.80 -8.78
CA PHE A 71 0.05 3.53 -9.63
C PHE A 71 -0.25 2.47 -10.69
N LEU A 72 -0.99 1.41 -10.34
CA LEU A 72 -1.40 0.38 -11.30
C LEU A 72 -2.32 0.97 -12.38
N ASP A 73 -3.29 1.78 -11.98
CA ASP A 73 -4.16 2.54 -12.90
C ASP A 73 -3.37 3.46 -13.83
N TRP A 74 -2.40 4.19 -13.28
CA TRP A 74 -1.51 5.03 -14.07
C TRP A 74 -0.68 4.18 -15.04
N LYS A 75 -0.17 3.04 -14.60
CA LYS A 75 0.67 2.16 -15.40
C LYS A 75 -0.09 1.59 -16.60
N ASP A 76 -1.35 1.20 -16.39
CA ASP A 76 -2.23 0.73 -17.45
C ASP A 76 -2.47 1.83 -18.51
N LYS A 77 -2.82 3.05 -18.07
CA LYS A 77 -3.06 4.20 -18.95
C LYS A 77 -1.83 4.67 -19.74
N ASN A 78 -0.63 4.40 -19.23
CA ASN A 78 0.63 4.83 -19.84
C ASN A 78 1.43 3.66 -20.44
N LYS A 79 0.85 2.46 -20.56
CA LYS A 79 1.54 1.26 -21.05
C LYS A 79 2.04 1.37 -22.50
N PHE A 80 1.41 2.22 -23.30
CA PHE A 80 1.68 2.39 -24.73
C PHE A 80 2.30 3.76 -25.09
N LYS A 81 2.75 4.53 -24.08
CA LYS A 81 3.51 5.76 -24.28
C LYS A 81 4.99 5.49 -24.08
#